data_AF-A0A1C9ZQQ0-F1
#
_entry.id   AF-A0A1C9ZQQ0-F1
#
_cell.length_a   1.000
_cell.length_b   1.000
_cell.length_c   1.000
_cell.angle_alpha   90.00
_cell.angle_beta   90.00
_cell.angle_gamma   90.00
#
_symmetry.space_group_name_H-M   'P 1'
#
loop_
_entity.id
_entity.type
_entity.pdbx_description
1 polymer ?
#
loop_
_entity_poly.entity_id
_entity_poly.type
_entity_poly.pdbx_seq_one_letter_code
_entity_poly.pdbx_strand_id
1 'polypeptide(L)'
;VPLHPYHSYKDMLMITIMITLLFTILSFTPNLMNDPENFSKANPLMTPQHIKPEWYFLFAYGILRSIPNKLGGTMALIMSIAILITAPFTHTSYKRSMGKSPFLQIKGWTWKTTFGKALVFEKKGVEWKNPVGKHWFFTEAGLGTPVGTGPFAWRVPYLTL
;
A
#
# COMPACT_ATOMS: atom_id res chain seq x y z
N VAL A 1 -32.14 11.03 -12.67
CA VAL A 1 -32.50 11.92 -11.54
C VAL A 1 -31.70 13.20 -11.73
N PRO A 2 -32.29 14.40 -11.60
CA PRO A 2 -31.54 15.66 -11.70
C PRO A 2 -30.49 15.74 -10.58
N LEU A 3 -29.39 16.45 -10.85
CA LEU A 3 -28.30 16.65 -9.88
C LEU A 3 -28.83 17.25 -8.56
N HIS A 4 -29.58 18.33 -8.67
CA HIS A 4 -30.32 18.93 -7.57
C HIS A 4 -31.76 18.42 -7.59
N PRO A 5 -32.35 18.03 -6.44
CA PRO A 5 -31.86 18.16 -5.06
C PRO A 5 -31.02 16.99 -4.52
N TYR A 6 -31.11 15.82 -5.13
CA TYR A 6 -30.69 14.56 -4.50
C TYR A 6 -29.18 14.42 -4.28
N HIS A 7 -28.36 14.73 -5.30
CA HIS A 7 -26.91 14.61 -5.16
C HIS A 7 -26.34 15.71 -4.26
N SER A 8 -26.91 16.92 -4.34
CA SER A 8 -26.51 18.05 -3.47
C SER A 8 -26.66 17.72 -1.98
N TYR A 9 -27.82 17.21 -1.55
CA TYR A 9 -28.02 16.85 -0.13
C TYR A 9 -27.12 15.71 0.31
N LYS A 10 -26.90 14.71 -0.55
CA LYS A 10 -25.98 13.60 -0.28
C LYS A 10 -24.55 14.10 -0.08
N ASP A 11 -24.08 14.98 -0.96
CA ASP A 11 -22.71 15.51 -0.92
C ASP A 11 -22.52 16.43 0.30
N MET A 12 -23.50 17.27 0.64
CA MET A 12 -23.48 18.08 1.87
C MET A 12 -23.36 17.23 3.14
N LEU A 13 -24.11 16.12 3.21
CA LEU A 13 -24.01 15.19 4.32
C LEU A 13 -22.59 14.60 4.42
N MET A 14 -22.04 14.12 3.30
CA MET A 14 -20.70 13.53 3.29
C MET A 14 -19.60 14.53 3.67
N ILE A 15 -19.71 15.78 3.20
CA ILE A 15 -18.78 16.85 3.57
C ILE A 15 -18.86 17.16 5.07
N THR A 16 -20.06 17.23 5.63
CA THR A 16 -20.26 17.49 7.06
C THR A 16 -19.62 16.39 7.92
N ILE A 17 -19.77 15.12 7.53
CA ILE A 17 -19.12 14.00 8.22
C ILE A 17 -17.58 14.08 8.11
N MET A 18 -17.06 14.39 6.92
CA MET A 18 -15.60 14.49 6.73
C MET A 18 -14.98 15.63 7.56
N ILE A 19 -15.64 16.78 7.61
CA ILE A 19 -15.18 17.95 8.38
C ILE A 19 -15.24 17.69 9.88
N THR A 20 -16.30 17.07 10.38
CA THR A 20 -16.42 16.74 11.82
C THR A 20 -15.34 15.75 12.26
N LEU A 21 -15.04 14.73 11.45
CA LEU A 21 -13.92 13.81 11.69
C LEU A 21 -12.56 14.54 11.71
N LEU A 22 -12.31 15.44 10.75
CA LEU A 22 -11.08 16.23 10.71
C LEU A 22 -10.91 17.08 11.97
N PHE A 23 -11.95 17.83 12.38
CA PHE A 23 -11.90 18.64 13.60
C PHE A 23 -11.72 17.80 14.87
N THR A 24 -12.30 16.60 14.91
CA THR A 24 -12.10 15.67 16.03
C THR A 24 -10.64 15.29 16.16
N ILE A 25 -9.98 14.91 15.05
CA ILE A 25 -8.55 14.53 15.07
C ILE A 25 -7.69 15.73 15.47
N LEU A 26 -7.91 16.90 14.86
CA LEU A 26 -7.11 18.10 15.15
C LEU A 26 -7.24 18.57 16.60
N SER A 27 -8.43 18.47 17.19
CA SER A 27 -8.69 18.99 18.54
C SER A 27 -8.25 18.02 19.64
N PHE A 28 -8.48 16.72 19.47
CA PHE A 28 -8.18 15.73 20.51
C PHE A 28 -6.78 15.12 20.39
N THR A 29 -6.27 14.90 19.18
CA THR A 29 -5.00 14.19 18.95
C THR A 29 -4.22 14.76 17.73
N PRO A 30 -3.77 16.02 17.77
CA PRO A 30 -3.14 16.68 16.63
C PRO A 30 -1.87 15.98 16.13
N ASN A 31 -1.16 15.26 17.01
CA ASN A 31 0.10 14.59 16.70
C ASN A 31 -0.06 13.10 16.38
N LEU A 32 -1.28 12.58 16.21
CA LEU A 32 -1.51 11.14 15.98
C LEU A 32 -0.80 10.59 14.73
N MET A 33 -0.67 11.42 13.69
CA MET A 33 -0.07 11.03 12.40
C MET A 33 1.40 11.45 12.27
N ASN A 34 1.92 12.25 13.20
CA ASN A 34 3.27 12.79 13.17
C ASN A 34 4.25 11.86 13.92
N ASP A 35 5.46 11.75 13.39
CA ASP A 35 6.53 11.00 14.05
C ASP A 35 7.16 11.86 15.16
N PRO A 36 7.35 11.34 16.40
CA PRO A 36 8.01 12.07 17.47
C PRO A 36 9.43 12.55 17.12
N GLU A 37 10.14 11.88 16.20
CA GLU A 37 11.50 12.29 15.81
C GLU A 37 11.52 13.66 15.10
N ASN A 38 10.41 14.06 14.45
CA ASN A 38 10.29 15.32 13.73
C ASN A 38 10.19 16.58 14.63
N PHE A 39 9.99 16.41 15.94
CA PHE A 39 9.98 17.56 16.88
C PHE A 39 11.37 18.04 17.25
N SER A 40 12.41 17.24 16.99
CA SER A 40 13.80 17.62 17.22
C SER A 40 14.34 18.43 16.03
N LYS A 41 15.23 19.41 16.30
CA LYS A 41 15.88 20.16 15.22
C LYS A 41 16.76 19.22 14.40
N ALA A 42 16.68 19.34 13.07
CA ALA A 42 17.48 18.53 12.16
C ALA A 42 18.99 18.73 12.41
N ASN A 43 19.70 17.62 12.61
CA ASN A 43 21.16 17.59 12.68
C ASN A 43 21.71 16.82 11.48
N PRO A 44 22.42 17.47 10.53
CA PRO A 44 22.93 16.79 9.34
C PRO A 44 24.01 15.74 9.61
N LEU A 45 24.59 15.72 10.83
CA LEU A 45 25.65 14.78 11.22
C LEU A 45 25.12 13.50 11.86
N MET A 46 23.83 13.44 12.22
CA MET A 46 23.23 12.32 12.94
C MET A 46 21.95 11.87 12.25
N THR A 47 21.94 10.63 11.75
CA THR A 47 20.73 9.99 11.22
C THR A 47 19.99 9.27 12.35
N PRO A 48 18.68 9.50 12.54
CA PRO A 48 17.87 8.71 13.47
C PRO A 48 17.86 7.22 13.12
N GLN A 49 17.60 6.38 14.12
CA GLN A 49 17.68 4.92 13.98
C GLN A 49 16.58 4.33 13.06
N HIS A 50 15.40 4.98 12.98
CA HIS A 50 14.23 4.42 12.30
C HIS A 50 13.56 5.44 11.35
N ILE A 51 14.33 5.98 10.39
CA ILE A 51 13.81 6.92 9.40
C ILE A 51 12.78 6.23 8.49
N LYS A 52 11.53 6.70 8.51
CA LYS A 52 10.46 6.29 7.61
C LYS A 52 9.78 7.54 7.05
N PRO A 53 9.29 7.49 5.80
CA PRO A 53 8.47 8.58 5.29
C PRO A 53 7.08 8.56 5.93
N GLU A 54 6.30 9.59 5.64
CA GLU A 54 4.92 9.69 6.09
C GLU A 54 4.05 8.51 5.64
N TRP A 55 2.97 8.28 6.37
CA TRP A 55 2.16 7.06 6.29
C TRP A 55 1.61 6.75 4.89
N TYR A 56 1.30 7.78 4.10
CA TYR A 56 0.81 7.63 2.73
C TYR A 56 1.91 7.24 1.72
N PHE A 57 3.18 7.51 2.04
CA PHE A 57 4.32 7.12 1.22
C PHE A 57 4.91 5.75 1.58
N LEU A 58 4.44 5.12 2.67
CA LEU A 58 4.95 3.82 3.10
C LEU A 58 4.81 2.72 2.04
N PHE A 59 3.76 2.78 1.22
CA PHE A 59 3.59 1.85 0.09
C PHE A 59 4.77 1.94 -0.89
N ALA A 60 5.16 3.15 -1.28
CA ALA A 60 6.27 3.36 -2.21
C ALA A 60 7.62 2.98 -1.58
N TYR A 61 7.80 3.28 -0.28
CA TYR A 61 8.99 2.90 0.47
C TYR A 61 9.15 1.37 0.59
N GLY A 62 8.05 0.65 0.80
CA GLY A 62 8.01 -0.82 0.77
C GLY A 62 8.48 -1.40 -0.56
N ILE A 63 8.02 -0.83 -1.68
CA ILE A 63 8.48 -1.24 -3.02
C ILE A 63 9.96 -0.96 -3.19
N LEU A 64 10.42 0.23 -2.80
CA LEU A 64 11.82 0.63 -2.95
C LEU A 64 12.78 -0.30 -2.22
N ARG A 65 12.45 -0.71 -0.98
CA ARG A 65 13.30 -1.60 -0.18
C ARG A 65 13.17 -3.08 -0.53
N SER A 66 12.14 -3.45 -1.30
CA SER A 66 11.94 -4.83 -1.75
C SER A 66 12.97 -5.27 -2.80
N ILE A 67 13.56 -4.30 -3.52
CA ILE A 67 14.54 -4.54 -4.59
C ILE A 67 15.92 -4.03 -4.12
N PRO A 68 16.95 -4.89 -3.98
CA PRO A 68 18.27 -4.49 -3.49
C PRO A 68 19.12 -3.69 -4.50
N ASN A 69 18.51 -3.16 -5.57
CA ASN A 69 19.17 -2.39 -6.64
C ASN A 69 18.58 -0.97 -6.69
N LYS A 70 19.46 0.06 -6.70
CA LYS A 70 19.08 1.47 -6.76
C LYS A 70 18.23 1.80 -8.00
N LEU A 71 18.65 1.34 -9.19
CA LEU A 71 17.92 1.60 -10.44
C LEU A 71 16.63 0.80 -10.51
N GLY A 72 16.67 -0.48 -10.11
CA GLY A 72 15.50 -1.37 -10.14
C GLY A 72 14.39 -0.89 -9.22
N GLY A 73 14.73 -0.44 -8.01
CA GLY A 73 13.76 0.12 -7.06
C GLY A 73 13.08 1.39 -7.58
N THR A 74 13.83 2.31 -8.18
CA THR A 74 13.26 3.54 -8.77
C THR A 74 12.34 3.22 -9.95
N MET A 75 12.74 2.30 -10.85
CA MET A 75 11.88 1.89 -11.96
C MET A 75 10.60 1.21 -11.46
N ALA A 76 10.67 0.36 -10.44
CA ALA A 76 9.51 -0.27 -9.85
C ALA A 76 8.53 0.74 -9.21
N LEU A 77 9.05 1.80 -8.58
CA LEU A 77 8.22 2.88 -8.04
C LEU A 77 7.45 3.59 -9.16
N ILE A 78 8.12 3.95 -10.26
CA ILE A 78 7.46 4.57 -11.42
C ILE A 78 6.39 3.63 -12.00
N MET A 79 6.72 2.35 -12.14
CA MET A 79 5.77 1.34 -12.63
C MET A 79 4.55 1.18 -11.71
N SER A 80 4.72 1.34 -10.40
CA SER A 80 3.62 1.24 -9.43
C SER A 80 2.53 2.30 -9.62
N ILE A 81 2.90 3.47 -10.14
CA ILE A 81 1.97 4.55 -10.48
C ILE A 81 1.47 4.35 -11.92
N ALA A 82 2.36 3.98 -12.84
CA ALA A 82 2.03 3.77 -14.25
C ALA A 82 0.95 2.68 -14.45
N ILE A 83 0.93 1.64 -13.61
CA ILE A 83 -0.09 0.57 -13.69
C ILE A 83 -1.52 1.08 -13.47
N LEU A 84 -1.70 2.21 -12.79
CA LEU A 84 -3.03 2.83 -12.63
C LEU A 84 -3.56 3.37 -13.97
N ILE A 85 -2.66 3.83 -14.84
CA ILE A 85 -3.00 4.34 -16.18
C ILE A 85 -3.33 3.18 -17.13
N THR A 86 -2.74 2.00 -16.92
CA THR A 86 -3.00 0.81 -17.76
C THR A 86 -4.28 0.05 -17.37
N ALA A 87 -4.86 0.35 -16.20
CA ALA A 87 -6.10 -0.26 -15.70
C ALA A 87 -7.29 -0.26 -16.70
N PRO A 88 -7.63 0.84 -17.40
CA PRO A 88 -8.73 0.83 -18.38
C PRO A 88 -8.45 -0.07 -19.60
N PHE A 89 -7.18 -0.23 -20.00
CA PHE A 89 -6.81 -1.01 -21.20
C PHE A 89 -6.79 -2.52 -20.96
N THR A 90 -6.61 -2.94 -19.70
CA THR A 90 -6.55 -4.36 -19.30
C THR A 90 -7.91 -4.95 -18.93
N HIS A 91 -8.98 -4.14 -18.98
CA HIS A 91 -10.33 -4.58 -18.64
C HIS A 91 -10.94 -5.46 -19.74
N THR A 92 -10.85 -6.78 -19.58
CA THR A 92 -11.40 -7.78 -20.52
C THR A 92 -12.86 -8.15 -20.27
N SER A 93 -13.42 -7.75 -19.12
CA SER A 93 -14.75 -8.21 -18.72
C SER A 93 -15.87 -7.44 -19.44
N TYR A 94 -16.98 -8.12 -19.73
CA TYR A 94 -18.14 -7.47 -20.35
C TYR A 94 -18.90 -6.53 -19.39
N LYS A 95 -18.77 -6.75 -18.07
CA LYS A 95 -19.52 -6.01 -17.04
C LYS A 95 -18.61 -4.96 -16.40
N ARG A 96 -19.00 -3.68 -16.50
CA ARG A 96 -18.22 -2.56 -15.92
C ARG A 96 -18.11 -2.57 -14.39
N SER A 97 -19.10 -3.11 -13.68
CA SER A 97 -19.12 -3.09 -12.21
C SER A 97 -18.88 -4.47 -11.61
N MET A 98 -18.00 -4.49 -10.61
CA MET A 98 -17.70 -5.65 -9.77
C MET A 98 -18.88 -6.06 -8.86
N GLY A 99 -19.85 -5.17 -8.63
CA GLY A 99 -20.89 -5.35 -7.59
C GLY A 99 -21.83 -6.55 -7.76
N LYS A 100 -21.90 -7.17 -8.95
CA LYS A 100 -22.76 -8.34 -9.22
C LYS A 100 -21.98 -9.64 -9.55
N SER A 101 -20.65 -9.62 -9.48
CA SER A 101 -19.82 -10.80 -9.76
C SER A 101 -19.09 -11.24 -8.49
N PRO A 102 -19.47 -12.38 -7.86
CA PRO A 102 -18.85 -12.87 -6.63
C PRO A 102 -17.33 -13.06 -6.75
N PHE A 103 -16.87 -13.62 -7.87
CA PHE A 103 -15.44 -13.86 -8.09
C PHE A 103 -14.62 -12.57 -8.20
N LEU A 104 -15.15 -11.53 -8.86
CA LEU A 104 -14.46 -10.25 -8.96
C LEU A 104 -14.45 -9.54 -7.59
N GLN A 105 -15.54 -9.63 -6.81
CA GLN A 105 -15.60 -9.06 -5.46
C GLN A 105 -14.52 -9.63 -4.54
N ILE A 106 -14.37 -10.97 -4.54
CA ILE A 106 -13.32 -11.64 -3.77
C ILE A 106 -11.94 -11.16 -4.22
N LYS A 107 -11.66 -11.12 -5.53
CA LYS A 107 -10.37 -10.61 -6.06
C LYS A 107 -10.09 -9.17 -5.61
N GLY A 108 -11.07 -8.28 -5.70
CA GLY A 108 -10.91 -6.89 -5.28
C GLY A 108 -10.75 -6.73 -3.76
N TRP A 109 -11.34 -7.60 -2.95
CA TRP A 109 -11.13 -7.61 -1.50
C TRP A 109 -9.75 -8.13 -1.13
N THR A 110 -9.29 -9.23 -1.75
CA THR A 110 -7.93 -9.74 -1.55
C THR A 110 -6.88 -8.68 -1.90
N TRP A 111 -7.04 -7.98 -3.04
CA TRP A 111 -6.11 -6.91 -3.39
C TRP A 111 -6.07 -5.78 -2.34
N LYS A 112 -7.24 -5.31 -1.86
CA LYS A 112 -7.32 -4.29 -0.81
C LYS A 112 -6.69 -4.73 0.52
N THR A 113 -6.88 -5.99 0.90
CA THR A 113 -6.29 -6.51 2.15
C THR A 113 -4.79 -6.71 2.04
N THR A 114 -4.28 -7.17 0.89
CA THR A 114 -2.84 -7.25 0.63
C THR A 114 -2.18 -5.87 0.69
N PHE A 115 -2.79 -4.86 0.06
CA PHE A 115 -2.29 -3.47 0.12
C PHE A 115 -2.30 -2.91 1.55
N GLY A 116 -3.39 -3.10 2.31
CA GLY A 116 -3.47 -2.67 3.70
C GLY A 116 -2.45 -3.37 4.62
N LYS A 117 -2.25 -4.68 4.44
CA LYS A 117 -1.22 -5.44 5.17
C LYS A 117 0.20 -4.96 4.85
N ALA A 118 0.48 -4.62 3.59
CA ALA A 118 1.77 -4.05 3.18
C ALA A 118 2.11 -2.78 3.97
N LEU A 119 1.14 -1.86 4.10
CA LEU A 119 1.30 -0.62 4.87
C LEU A 119 1.56 -0.89 6.36
N VAL A 120 0.80 -1.83 6.96
CA VAL A 120 0.97 -2.20 8.38
C VAL A 120 2.32 -2.85 8.64
N PHE A 121 2.77 -3.72 7.74
CA PHE A 121 4.07 -4.37 7.84
C PHE A 121 5.21 -3.34 7.79
N GLU A 122 5.08 -2.34 6.92
CA GLU A 122 6.03 -1.22 6.80
C GLU A 122 6.09 -0.38 8.08
N LYS A 123 4.93 -0.02 8.65
CA LYS A 123 4.82 0.68 9.94
C LYS A 123 5.55 -0.09 11.05
N LYS A 124 5.37 -1.41 11.14
CA LYS A 124 5.94 -2.25 12.21
C LYS A 124 7.46 -2.39 12.16
N GLY A 125 8.14 -1.93 11.11
CA GLY A 125 9.61 -1.93 11.05
C GLY A 125 10.22 -3.34 11.08
N VAL A 126 9.44 -4.38 10.78
CA VAL A 126 9.94 -5.76 10.72
C VAL A 126 11.07 -5.79 9.70
N GLU A 127 12.26 -6.10 10.19
CA GLU A 127 13.49 -6.05 9.42
C GLU A 127 13.35 -6.95 8.18
N TRP A 128 13.49 -6.38 6.98
CA TRP A 128 13.51 -7.13 5.72
C TRP A 128 14.74 -8.05 5.62
N LYS A 129 15.56 -8.17 6.66
CA LYS A 129 16.57 -9.23 6.73
C LYS A 129 15.95 -10.61 6.95
N ASN A 130 14.76 -10.72 7.54
CA ASN A 130 14.15 -12.03 7.79
C ASN A 130 13.57 -12.63 6.49
N PRO A 131 14.01 -13.84 6.06
CA PRO A 131 13.53 -14.51 4.85
C PRO A 131 12.00 -14.72 4.86
N VAL A 132 11.44 -14.94 6.05
CA VAL A 132 10.02 -15.18 6.28
C VAL A 132 9.18 -13.98 5.83
N GLY A 133 9.56 -12.76 6.21
CA GLY A 133 8.81 -11.54 5.84
C GLY A 133 8.78 -11.29 4.33
N LYS A 134 9.89 -11.59 3.64
CA LYS A 134 9.97 -11.53 2.18
C LYS A 134 9.08 -12.59 1.52
N HIS A 135 9.18 -13.85 1.97
CA HIS A 135 8.38 -14.94 1.43
C HIS A 135 6.88 -14.67 1.53
N TRP A 136 6.39 -14.18 2.68
CA TRP A 136 4.96 -13.86 2.83
C TRP A 136 4.48 -12.75 1.89
N PHE A 137 5.27 -11.68 1.71
CA PHE A 137 4.89 -10.57 0.82
C PHE A 137 4.82 -11.01 -0.64
N PHE A 138 5.84 -11.72 -1.12
CA PHE A 138 5.92 -12.14 -2.52
C PHE A 138 4.95 -13.29 -2.85
N THR A 139 4.71 -14.22 -1.92
CA THR A 139 3.76 -15.35 -2.11
C THR A 139 2.33 -14.84 -2.22
N GLU A 140 1.91 -13.89 -1.38
CA GLU A 140 0.55 -13.32 -1.39
C GLU A 140 0.36 -12.27 -2.50
N ALA A 141 1.43 -11.62 -2.96
CA ALA A 141 1.38 -10.67 -4.07
C ALA A 141 1.36 -11.34 -5.47
N GLY A 142 1.46 -12.67 -5.55
CA GLY A 142 1.51 -13.41 -6.82
C GLY A 142 2.76 -13.11 -7.67
N LEU A 143 3.73 -12.40 -7.11
CA LEU A 143 5.03 -12.12 -7.72
C LEU A 143 6.00 -13.15 -7.16
N GLY A 144 6.30 -14.19 -7.95
CA GLY A 144 7.25 -15.24 -7.57
C GLY A 144 8.51 -14.65 -6.92
N THR A 145 9.01 -15.32 -5.87
CA THR A 145 10.12 -14.82 -5.05
C THR A 145 11.34 -14.48 -5.91
N PRO A 146 11.98 -13.30 -5.73
CA PRO A 146 13.23 -13.01 -6.41
C PRO A 146 14.29 -14.06 -6.00
N VAL A 147 14.83 -14.74 -7.01
CA VAL A 147 15.82 -15.81 -6.87
C VAL A 147 17.17 -15.24 -6.39
N GLY A 148 17.72 -15.81 -5.32
CA GLY A 148 19.12 -15.65 -4.85
C GLY A 148 19.31 -14.63 -3.70
N THR A 149 20.04 -14.88 -2.61
CA THR A 149 21.22 -15.75 -2.38
C THR A 149 21.31 -16.20 -0.90
N GLY A 150 21.30 -17.52 -0.64
CA GLY A 150 21.51 -18.14 0.69
C GLY A 150 21.44 -19.67 0.59
N PRO A 151 22.11 -20.45 1.47
CA PRO A 151 22.50 -21.84 1.20
C PRO A 151 21.35 -22.87 1.24
N PHE A 152 20.12 -22.43 1.51
CA PHE A 152 18.92 -23.26 1.39
C PHE A 152 18.19 -22.95 0.08
N ALA A 153 18.86 -23.22 -1.03
CA ALA A 153 18.17 -23.63 -2.25
C ALA A 153 17.45 -24.97 -1.96
N TRP A 154 16.39 -25.28 -2.72
CA TRP A 154 15.53 -26.48 -2.63
C TRP A 154 14.28 -26.34 -1.73
N ARG A 155 13.17 -25.92 -2.32
CA ARG A 155 12.10 -26.84 -2.76
C ARG A 155 11.03 -26.07 -3.52
N VAL A 156 10.95 -26.37 -4.80
CA VAL A 156 9.79 -26.13 -5.64
C VAL A 156 8.64 -26.99 -5.08
N PRO A 157 7.43 -26.44 -4.87
CA PRO A 157 6.24 -27.23 -5.06
C PRO A 157 5.57 -26.73 -6.34
N TYR A 158 5.76 -27.51 -7.39
CA TYR A 158 4.76 -27.62 -8.43
C TYR A 158 3.46 -28.02 -7.74
N LEU A 159 2.38 -27.31 -8.01
CA LEU A 159 1.05 -27.87 -8.01
C LEU A 159 0.29 -27.26 -9.17
N THR A 160 0.39 -27.98 -10.29
CA THR A 160 -0.65 -28.10 -11.30
C THR A 160 -1.92 -28.65 -10.67
N LEU A 161 -3.06 -28.16 -11.19
CA LEU A 161 -4.49 -28.44 -10.86
C LEU A 161 -5.12 -27.47 -9.85
#